data_AF-A0A0S7XG07-F1
#
_entry.id   AF-A0A0S7XG07-F1
#
_cell.length_a   1.000
_cell.length_b   1.000
_cell.length_c   1.000
_cell.angle_alpha   90.00
_cell.angle_beta   90.00
_cell.angle_gamma   90.00
#
_symmetry.space_group_name_H-M   'P 1'
#
loop_
_entity.id
_entity.type
_entity.pdbx_description
1 polymer ?
#
loop_
_entity_poly.entity_id
_entity_poly.type
_entity_poly.pdbx_seq_one_letter_code
_entity_poly.pdbx_strand_id
1 'polypeptide(L)'
;MKRRFKISIASAEMVPFAKVGGLADVVGSLSKRLAAMGHEVRVFLPRYGFLKAKEHGLKKVRASGEMSVNIGGTEREVGIWRSQVKGSGAKIYFIGNDGLLARDGIYCDPETHEDYDDNAVRFAFFCKAVLEAHKNLSLETDVFHCNDHQTALIPLFLRREYADEKLLANAGTLFTIHNLGYQGVYPLEMLAETGLPEDLVYAMGPLEFWGKLNFMKGAIVYADVISTVSETYAKEIQSGEEYGFGLEGTLKARGEDIFGVLNGADYTAWNPAKDRHIPYRYSAANMEGKLKNKLHLIDKEGLGQLSERSFLIGIVSRLADQKGFDLLQSAAEQMLSRDIGLVILGTGQQKYHEYLSELRSKYPGKVSVNLQFDEKMAHLIEAASDAFLMPSRYEPCGLNQMYSMKYGTIPIVRYTGGLADTVEEFDPVSGSGTGLVFHGYTPTALIDAITRGYDTFQDKQQWALLVKNAMETDFSWRRSARGYVELYKKAVSKKTSAPFTNWVYSMADHTA
;
A
#
# COMPACT_ATOMS: atom_id res chain seq x y z
N MET A 1 24.79 -10.65 -20.18
CA MET A 1 24.31 -11.01 -18.81
C MET A 1 23.39 -9.91 -18.32
N LYS A 2 22.28 -10.21 -17.62
CA LYS A 2 21.42 -9.18 -17.02
C LYS A 2 22.20 -8.46 -15.92
N ARG A 3 22.21 -7.12 -15.92
CA ARG A 3 22.89 -6.30 -14.89
C ARG A 3 22.35 -6.67 -13.50
N ARG A 4 23.26 -6.91 -12.55
CA ARG A 4 22.95 -7.14 -11.14
C ARG A 4 23.02 -5.81 -10.38
N PHE A 5 21.88 -5.32 -9.91
CA PHE A 5 21.79 -4.14 -9.05
C PHE A 5 22.03 -4.45 -7.57
N LYS A 6 22.61 -3.47 -6.86
CA LYS A 6 22.64 -3.32 -5.40
C LYS A 6 21.53 -2.33 -5.00
N ILE A 7 20.47 -2.83 -4.39
CA ILE A 7 19.25 -2.09 -4.10
C ILE A 7 19.11 -1.93 -2.59
N SER A 8 18.99 -0.68 -2.14
CA SER A 8 18.69 -0.35 -0.74
C SER A 8 17.26 0.17 -0.65
N ILE A 9 16.36 -0.68 -0.18
CA ILE A 9 14.96 -0.34 0.07
C ILE A 9 14.86 0.26 1.46
N ALA A 10 14.28 1.46 1.59
CA ALA A 10 13.93 2.04 2.88
C ALA A 10 12.41 1.99 3.03
N SER A 11 11.93 1.64 4.23
CA SER A 11 10.51 1.61 4.57
C SER A 11 10.31 1.78 6.08
N ALA A 12 9.15 2.28 6.48
CA ALA A 12 8.69 2.17 7.88
C ALA A 12 8.13 0.77 8.19
N GLU A 13 7.64 0.05 7.17
CA GLU A 13 6.94 -1.22 7.34
C GLU A 13 7.54 -2.35 6.49
N MET A 14 7.52 -3.57 7.01
CA MET A 14 7.85 -4.80 6.29
C MET A 14 7.41 -6.01 7.09
N VAL A 15 6.69 -6.94 6.46
CA VAL A 15 6.42 -8.26 7.06
C VAL A 15 7.69 -9.12 7.11
N PRO A 16 7.90 -9.89 8.19
CA PRO A 16 7.03 -10.09 9.35
C PRO A 16 7.38 -9.18 10.55
N PHE A 17 8.09 -8.07 10.35
CA PHE A 17 8.64 -7.27 11.45
C PHE A 17 7.67 -6.18 11.92
N ALA A 18 7.14 -5.38 11.01
CA ALA A 18 6.30 -4.23 11.34
C ALA A 18 5.24 -4.04 10.25
N LYS A 19 3.95 -3.99 10.64
CA LYS A 19 2.82 -3.90 9.72
C LYS A 19 1.69 -3.06 10.29
N VAL A 20 1.26 -2.08 9.52
CA VAL A 20 0.02 -1.31 9.70
C VAL A 20 -0.85 -1.46 8.46
N GLY A 21 -0.27 -1.39 7.26
CA GLY A 21 -1.00 -1.44 5.99
C GLY A 21 -0.36 -2.34 4.95
N GLY A 22 -0.76 -2.15 3.69
CA GLY A 22 -0.29 -2.93 2.54
C GLY A 22 1.18 -2.68 2.19
N LEU A 23 1.77 -1.56 2.64
CA LEU A 23 3.20 -1.27 2.44
C LEU A 23 4.09 -2.40 2.99
N ALA A 24 3.75 -2.93 4.17
CA ALA A 24 4.50 -4.02 4.79
C ALA A 24 4.57 -5.27 3.89
N ASP A 25 3.44 -5.62 3.27
CA ASP A 25 3.31 -6.78 2.38
C ASP A 25 4.08 -6.57 1.08
N VAL A 26 4.02 -5.36 0.53
CA VAL A 26 4.76 -4.96 -0.67
C VAL A 26 6.26 -5.09 -0.44
N VAL A 27 6.80 -4.45 0.60
CA VAL A 27 8.24 -4.46 0.87
C VAL A 27 8.73 -5.88 1.18
N GLY A 28 7.96 -6.64 1.96
CA GLY A 28 8.30 -8.04 2.27
C GLY A 28 8.39 -8.93 1.03
N SER A 29 7.41 -8.81 0.14
CA SER A 29 7.31 -9.65 -1.05
C SER A 29 8.24 -9.20 -2.18
N LEU A 30 8.32 -7.89 -2.44
CA LEU A 30 9.16 -7.31 -3.48
C LEU A 30 10.65 -7.56 -3.19
N SER A 31 11.09 -7.35 -1.95
CA SER A 31 12.49 -7.56 -1.56
C SER A 31 12.93 -9.02 -1.78
N LYS A 32 12.10 -9.99 -1.37
CA LYS A 32 12.29 -11.41 -1.63
C LYS A 32 12.34 -11.71 -3.12
N ARG A 33 11.45 -11.11 -3.91
CA ARG A 33 11.37 -11.38 -5.35
C ARG A 33 12.58 -10.82 -6.11
N LEU A 34 13.03 -9.61 -5.78
CA LEU A 34 14.21 -8.99 -6.36
C LEU A 34 15.48 -9.79 -6.04
N ALA A 35 15.62 -10.27 -4.81
CA ALA A 35 16.74 -11.13 -4.43
C ALA A 35 16.71 -12.47 -5.18
N ALA A 36 15.53 -13.09 -5.34
CA ALA A 36 15.36 -14.29 -6.15
C ALA A 36 15.66 -14.07 -7.65
N MET A 37 15.59 -12.84 -8.13
CA MET A 37 16.00 -12.44 -9.48
C MET A 37 17.52 -12.20 -9.62
N GLY A 38 18.29 -12.36 -8.53
CA GLY A 38 19.75 -12.26 -8.50
C GLY A 38 20.30 -10.91 -8.07
N HIS A 39 19.44 -9.94 -7.70
CA HIS A 39 19.87 -8.64 -7.20
C HIS A 39 20.39 -8.73 -5.76
N GLU A 40 21.32 -7.84 -5.38
CA GLU A 40 21.67 -7.68 -3.97
C GLU A 40 20.68 -6.72 -3.33
N VAL A 41 19.83 -7.25 -2.43
CA VAL A 41 18.76 -6.47 -1.81
C VAL A 41 19.04 -6.27 -0.33
N ARG A 42 18.96 -5.01 0.10
CA ARG A 42 19.03 -4.60 1.51
C ARG A 42 17.76 -3.84 1.82
N VAL A 43 17.14 -4.14 2.96
CA VAL A 43 15.99 -3.39 3.45
C VAL A 43 16.37 -2.71 4.76
N PHE A 44 16.09 -1.42 4.87
CA PHE A 44 16.29 -0.61 6.07
C PHE A 44 14.93 -0.31 6.70
N LEU A 45 14.82 -0.59 8.00
CA LEU A 45 13.62 -0.36 8.81
C LEU A 45 14.02 0.36 10.11
N PRO A 46 13.11 1.13 10.73
CA PRO A 46 13.28 1.51 12.12
C PRO A 46 13.25 0.29 13.04
N ARG A 47 14.01 0.35 14.14
CA ARG A 47 13.93 -0.62 15.23
C ARG A 47 12.89 -0.14 16.25
N TYR A 48 11.63 -0.50 16.00
CA TYR A 48 10.54 -0.23 16.94
C TYR A 48 10.71 -0.95 18.29
N GLY A 49 10.12 -0.40 19.35
CA GLY A 49 10.19 -0.90 20.73
C GLY A 49 9.56 -2.28 20.87
N PHE A 50 8.46 -2.53 20.16
CA PHE A 50 7.79 -3.83 20.14
C PHE A 50 8.59 -4.96 19.47
N LEU A 51 9.67 -4.66 18.74
CA LEU A 51 10.48 -5.68 18.06
C LEU A 51 11.35 -6.45 19.06
N LYS A 52 10.94 -7.69 19.34
CA LYS A 52 11.70 -8.60 20.18
C LYS A 52 12.87 -9.22 19.42
N ALA A 53 14.09 -8.83 19.82
CA ALA A 53 15.31 -9.22 19.11
C ALA A 53 15.50 -10.74 18.93
N LYS A 54 15.10 -11.54 19.93
CA LYS A 54 15.22 -13.02 19.88
C LYS A 54 14.26 -13.64 18.86
N GLU A 55 13.00 -13.21 18.84
CA GLU A 55 11.95 -13.76 17.97
C GLU A 55 12.29 -13.54 16.49
N HIS A 56 12.89 -12.40 16.19
CA HIS A 56 13.23 -11.99 14.83
C HIS A 56 14.72 -12.15 14.48
N GLY A 57 15.52 -12.75 15.37
CA GLY A 57 16.93 -13.04 15.15
C GLY A 57 17.81 -11.80 14.90
N LEU A 58 17.47 -10.65 15.49
CA LEU A 58 18.22 -9.40 15.33
C LEU A 58 19.59 -9.53 16.00
N LYS A 59 20.65 -9.30 15.23
CA LYS A 59 22.03 -9.28 15.72
C LYS A 59 22.60 -7.88 15.60
N LYS A 60 23.08 -7.31 16.70
CA LYS A 60 23.75 -5.99 16.68
C LYS A 60 24.99 -6.08 15.79
N VAL A 61 25.16 -5.13 14.89
CA VAL A 61 26.31 -5.07 13.99
C VAL A 61 27.48 -4.46 14.78
N ARG A 62 28.59 -5.19 14.93
CA ARG A 62 29.73 -4.74 15.75
C ARG A 62 30.33 -3.40 15.29
N ALA A 63 30.30 -3.13 14.00
CA ALA A 63 30.75 -1.86 13.41
C ALA A 63 29.83 -0.66 13.73
N SER A 64 28.71 -0.88 14.43
CA SER A 64 27.81 0.21 14.85
C SER A 64 28.32 0.99 16.07
N GLY A 65 29.43 0.58 16.70
CA GLY A 65 29.99 1.35 17.81
C GLY A 65 30.44 2.71 17.27
N GLU A 66 29.87 3.80 17.79
CA GLU A 66 30.22 5.20 17.50
C GLU A 66 29.55 5.87 16.27
N MET A 67 28.51 5.28 15.68
CA MET A 67 27.73 6.01 14.66
C MET A 67 26.78 7.02 15.31
N SER A 68 26.84 8.28 14.91
CA SER A 68 25.87 9.32 15.28
C SER A 68 25.33 10.03 14.04
N VAL A 69 24.19 10.70 14.22
CA VAL A 69 23.56 11.56 13.22
C VAL A 69 23.22 12.89 13.87
N ASN A 70 23.58 13.99 13.21
CA ASN A 70 23.09 15.31 13.55
C ASN A 70 21.65 15.50 13.04
N ILE A 71 20.71 15.76 13.93
CA ILE A 71 19.34 16.14 13.58
C ILE A 71 18.94 17.37 14.39
N GLY A 72 18.58 18.45 13.70
CA GLY A 72 18.23 19.75 14.31
C GLY A 72 19.29 20.27 15.29
N GLY A 73 20.58 20.14 14.95
CA GLY A 73 21.68 20.59 15.80
C GLY A 73 22.02 19.65 16.96
N THR A 74 21.29 18.54 17.13
CA THR A 74 21.54 17.54 18.18
C THR A 74 22.18 16.29 17.60
N GLU A 75 23.34 15.90 18.13
CA GLU A 75 23.95 14.60 17.84
C GLU A 75 23.17 13.48 18.54
N ARG A 76 22.77 12.46 17.78
CA ARG A 76 22.00 11.30 18.27
C ARG A 76 22.74 10.01 17.92
N GLU A 77 22.95 9.13 18.90
CA GLU A 77 23.54 7.80 18.66
C GLU A 77 22.63 6.94 17.76
N VAL A 78 23.25 6.15 16.89
CA VAL A 78 22.59 5.19 16.03
C VAL A 78 23.11 3.79 16.29
N GLY A 79 22.21 2.90 16.70
CA GLY A 79 22.47 1.47 16.71
C GLY A 79 22.04 0.81 15.40
N ILE A 80 22.80 -0.19 14.93
CA ILE A 80 22.43 -1.00 13.76
C ILE A 80 22.30 -2.46 14.15
N TRP A 81 21.17 -3.08 13.78
CA TRP A 81 20.96 -4.53 13.87
C TRP A 81 20.73 -5.12 12.49
N ARG A 82 21.07 -6.39 12.33
CA ARG A 82 20.83 -7.15 11.10
C ARG A 82 19.97 -8.38 11.37
N SER A 83 19.05 -8.66 10.45
CA SER A 83 18.33 -9.93 10.36
C SER A 83 18.23 -10.40 8.90
N GLN A 84 17.66 -11.58 8.70
CA GLN A 84 17.30 -12.14 7.40
C GLN A 84 15.96 -12.86 7.52
N VAL A 85 15.08 -12.63 6.56
CA VAL A 85 13.85 -13.43 6.44
C VAL A 85 14.20 -14.75 5.77
N LYS A 86 13.79 -15.87 6.38
CA LYS A 86 14.08 -17.21 5.86
C LYS A 86 13.59 -17.34 4.41
N GLY A 87 14.50 -17.70 3.51
CA GLY A 87 14.19 -17.89 2.09
C GLY A 87 13.94 -16.61 1.30
N SER A 88 14.19 -15.40 1.85
CA SER A 88 14.08 -14.16 1.06
C SER A 88 15.35 -13.82 0.28
N GLY A 89 16.55 -14.16 0.80
CA GLY A 89 17.83 -13.73 0.23
C GLY A 89 18.17 -12.25 0.46
N ALA A 90 17.22 -11.45 0.93
CA ALA A 90 17.43 -10.04 1.28
C ALA A 90 18.03 -9.89 2.68
N LYS A 91 18.95 -8.93 2.85
CA LYS A 91 19.52 -8.55 4.15
C LYS A 91 18.68 -7.44 4.76
N ILE A 92 18.28 -7.59 6.02
CA ILE A 92 17.46 -6.59 6.71
C ILE A 92 18.31 -5.87 7.74
N TYR A 93 18.31 -4.55 7.70
CA TYR A 93 19.00 -3.66 8.62
C TYR A 93 17.98 -2.86 9.42
N PHE A 94 18.15 -2.81 10.73
CA PHE A 94 17.30 -2.04 11.63
C PHE A 94 18.11 -0.89 12.22
N ILE A 95 17.60 0.32 12.05
CA ILE A 95 18.15 1.55 12.60
C ILE A 95 17.48 1.80 13.94
N GLY A 96 18.24 1.82 15.02
CA GLY A 96 17.71 2.05 16.36
C GLY A 96 18.24 3.34 16.97
N ASN A 97 17.35 3.99 17.72
CA ASN A 97 17.61 5.07 18.64
C ASN A 97 16.52 5.01 19.71
N ASP A 98 16.92 4.97 20.98
CA ASP A 98 15.99 4.71 22.07
C ASP A 98 15.00 5.87 22.30
N GLY A 99 15.36 7.10 21.95
CA GLY A 99 14.50 8.27 22.12
C GLY A 99 13.51 8.52 20.97
N LEU A 100 13.87 8.14 19.74
CA LEU A 100 13.08 8.44 18.54
C LEU A 100 12.39 7.22 17.93
N LEU A 101 13.07 6.08 17.85
CA LEU A 101 12.60 4.94 17.05
C LEU A 101 12.06 3.77 17.88
N ALA A 102 12.50 3.60 19.12
CA ALA A 102 12.07 2.52 20.01
C ALA A 102 10.67 2.75 20.61
N ARG A 103 9.67 3.01 19.76
CA ARG A 103 8.27 3.26 20.13
C ARG A 103 7.43 1.98 20.05
N ASP A 104 6.34 1.93 20.82
CA ASP A 104 5.40 0.81 20.82
C ASP A 104 4.40 0.85 19.64
N GLY A 105 4.26 2.02 19.00
CA GLY A 105 3.58 2.18 17.72
C GLY A 105 4.53 2.58 16.58
N ILE A 106 4.03 2.50 15.35
CA ILE A 106 4.79 2.91 14.16
C ILE A 106 4.62 4.42 13.91
N TYR A 107 3.38 4.87 13.63
CA TYR A 107 3.02 6.27 13.34
C TYR A 107 2.28 6.95 14.50
N CYS A 108 1.43 6.18 15.17
CA CYS A 108 0.55 6.65 16.23
C CYS A 108 0.85 5.92 17.54
N ASP A 109 0.49 6.55 18.66
CA ASP A 109 0.49 5.87 19.94
C ASP A 109 -0.58 4.76 19.98
N PRO A 110 -0.24 3.51 20.37
CA PRO A 110 -1.19 2.42 20.42
C PRO A 110 -2.34 2.62 21.43
N GLU A 111 -2.15 3.44 22.48
CA GLU A 111 -3.14 3.70 23.51
C GLU A 111 -4.06 4.86 23.11
N THR A 112 -3.51 5.98 22.62
CA THR A 112 -4.33 7.16 22.27
C THR A 112 -4.83 7.13 20.82
N HIS A 113 -4.17 6.36 19.96
CA HIS A 113 -4.38 6.35 18.50
C HIS A 113 -4.10 7.69 17.81
N GLU A 114 -3.40 8.60 18.48
CA GLU A 114 -2.96 9.88 17.91
C GLU A 114 -1.56 9.74 17.30
N ASP A 115 -1.29 10.49 16.23
CA ASP A 115 0.05 10.56 15.64
C ASP A 115 1.06 11.04 16.69
N TYR A 116 2.26 10.45 16.68
CA TYR A 116 3.35 10.97 17.49
C TYR A 116 3.75 12.37 17.02
N ASP A 117 3.75 13.36 17.93
CA ASP A 117 4.07 14.76 17.63
C ASP A 117 5.46 14.94 16.99
N ASP A 118 6.41 14.09 17.37
CA ASP A 118 7.80 14.11 16.89
C ASP A 118 8.00 13.31 15.58
N ASN A 119 6.93 12.86 14.91
CA ASN A 119 7.01 12.06 13.67
C ASN A 119 7.94 12.68 12.60
N ALA A 120 7.89 14.00 12.44
CA ALA A 120 8.76 14.71 11.50
C ALA A 120 10.24 14.45 11.80
N VAL A 121 10.64 14.58 13.08
CA VAL A 121 12.01 14.39 13.55
C VAL A 121 12.41 12.92 13.49
N ARG A 122 11.52 12.01 13.90
CA ARG A 122 11.74 10.55 13.88
C ARG A 122 12.10 10.06 12.48
N PHE A 123 11.33 10.46 11.47
CA PHE A 123 11.56 10.00 10.11
C PHE A 123 12.65 10.78 9.37
N ALA A 124 12.88 12.06 9.71
CA ALA A 124 14.07 12.78 9.24
C ALA A 124 15.37 12.14 9.77
N PHE A 125 15.41 11.81 11.05
CA PHE A 125 16.50 11.05 11.67
C PHE A 125 16.70 9.70 10.99
N PHE A 126 15.62 8.93 10.78
CA PHE A 126 15.70 7.64 10.10
C PHE A 126 16.31 7.76 8.69
N CYS A 127 15.86 8.74 7.90
CA CYS A 127 16.41 8.98 6.56
C CYS A 127 17.92 9.28 6.59
N LYS A 128 18.39 10.19 7.45
CA LYS A 128 19.82 10.49 7.59
C LYS A 128 20.60 9.28 8.09
N ALA A 129 20.09 8.57 9.08
CA ALA A 129 20.73 7.38 9.64
C ALA A 129 20.88 6.25 8.61
N VAL A 130 19.95 6.10 7.66
CA VAL A 130 20.11 5.15 6.55
C VAL A 130 21.32 5.50 5.67
N LEU A 131 21.50 6.78 5.34
CA LEU A 131 22.64 7.25 4.53
C LEU A 131 23.97 7.09 5.30
N GLU A 132 24.01 7.50 6.57
CA GLU A 132 25.19 7.33 7.41
C GLU A 132 25.53 5.84 7.65
N ALA A 133 24.53 4.96 7.74
CA ALA A 133 24.76 3.52 7.85
C ALA A 133 25.44 2.94 6.61
N HIS A 134 25.19 3.50 5.41
CA HIS A 134 25.91 3.10 4.21
C HIS A 134 27.39 3.48 4.29
N LYS A 135 27.70 4.69 4.75
CA LYS A 135 29.09 5.14 4.96
C LYS A 135 29.80 4.28 5.99
N ASN A 136 29.22 4.14 7.18
CA ASN A 136 29.79 3.38 8.29
C ASN A 136 30.04 1.89 7.93
N LEU A 137 29.12 1.28 7.17
CA LEU A 137 29.21 -0.13 6.78
C LEU A 137 29.80 -0.35 5.39
N SER A 138 30.26 0.71 4.70
CA SER A 138 30.78 0.68 3.33
C SER A 138 29.84 -0.04 2.35
N LEU A 139 28.55 0.25 2.43
CA LEU A 139 27.53 -0.37 1.59
C LEU A 139 27.42 0.40 0.27
N GLU A 140 27.99 -0.16 -0.80
CA GLU A 140 27.74 0.35 -2.14
C GLU A 140 26.30 0.09 -2.59
N THR A 141 25.67 1.09 -3.19
CA THR A 141 24.26 1.06 -3.62
C THR A 141 24.14 1.67 -5.01
N ASP A 142 23.49 0.93 -5.93
CA ASP A 142 23.13 1.46 -7.25
C ASP A 142 21.87 2.32 -7.14
N VAL A 143 20.88 1.89 -6.35
CA VAL A 143 19.58 2.58 -6.20
C VAL A 143 19.06 2.54 -4.76
N PHE A 144 18.65 3.71 -4.27
CA PHE A 144 17.79 3.84 -3.10
C PHE A 144 16.33 3.78 -3.52
N HIS A 145 15.59 2.80 -3.00
CA HIS A 145 14.16 2.68 -3.21
C HIS A 145 13.43 3.11 -1.93
N CYS A 146 12.89 4.32 -1.96
CA CYS A 146 12.24 4.98 -0.84
C CYS A 146 10.73 4.77 -0.97
N ASN A 147 10.07 4.31 0.09
CA ASN A 147 8.63 4.07 0.11
C ASN A 147 7.96 5.06 1.08
N ASP A 148 7.00 5.83 0.56
CA ASP A 148 6.19 6.82 1.29
C ASP A 148 6.96 7.89 2.08
N HIS A 149 6.22 8.81 2.71
CA HIS A 149 6.73 10.03 3.32
C HIS A 149 7.78 9.80 4.41
N GLN A 150 7.77 8.64 5.05
CA GLN A 150 8.71 8.27 6.12
C GLN A 150 10.15 8.10 5.61
N THR A 151 10.31 7.92 4.30
CA THR A 151 11.61 7.78 3.65
C THR A 151 11.87 8.84 2.59
N ALA A 152 10.94 9.80 2.47
CA ALA A 152 10.92 10.82 1.43
C ALA A 152 12.09 11.82 1.52
N LEU A 153 12.75 11.93 2.67
CA LEU A 153 13.91 12.81 2.80
C LEU A 153 15.22 12.17 2.32
N ILE A 154 15.27 10.86 2.06
CA ILE A 154 16.49 10.21 1.53
C ILE A 154 16.91 10.82 0.19
N PRO A 155 16.04 10.96 -0.85
CA PRO A 155 16.42 11.62 -2.09
C PRO A 155 16.89 13.06 -1.90
N LEU A 156 16.22 13.82 -1.02
CA LEU A 156 16.58 15.20 -0.73
C LEU A 156 17.96 15.29 -0.09
N PHE A 157 18.21 14.57 1.01
CA PHE A 157 19.51 14.57 1.68
C PHE A 157 20.61 14.08 0.74
N LEU A 158 20.35 13.02 -0.03
CA LEU A 158 21.31 12.48 -0.99
C LEU A 158 21.76 13.53 -2.02
N ARG A 159 20.87 14.45 -2.40
CA ARG A 159 21.15 15.49 -3.41
C ARG A 159 21.66 16.80 -2.80
N ARG A 160 21.32 17.12 -1.55
CA ARG A 160 21.64 18.40 -0.91
C ARG A 160 22.80 18.33 0.09
N GLU A 161 22.92 17.23 0.83
CA GLU A 161 23.91 17.07 1.89
C GLU A 161 25.01 16.06 1.51
N TYR A 162 24.68 15.01 0.75
CA TYR A 162 25.60 13.92 0.41
C TYR A 162 26.00 13.90 -1.07
N ALA A 163 25.85 15.02 -1.78
CA ALA A 163 26.12 15.09 -3.22
C ALA A 163 27.59 14.77 -3.58
N ASP A 164 28.53 15.15 -2.70
CA ASP A 164 29.96 14.95 -2.88
C ASP A 164 30.51 13.68 -2.20
N GLU A 165 29.64 12.93 -1.49
CA GLU A 165 30.03 11.68 -0.82
C GLU A 165 30.19 10.56 -1.85
N LYS A 166 31.44 10.16 -2.14
CA LYS A 166 31.78 9.23 -3.22
C LYS A 166 30.99 7.92 -3.19
N LEU A 167 30.70 7.38 -2.00
CA LEU A 167 29.96 6.13 -1.85
C LEU A 167 28.49 6.26 -2.29
N LEU A 168 27.92 7.45 -2.17
CA LEU A 168 26.48 7.72 -2.30
C LEU A 168 26.14 8.55 -3.55
N ALA A 169 27.07 9.41 -3.99
CA ALA A 169 26.86 10.40 -5.04
C ALA A 169 26.33 9.81 -6.35
N ASN A 170 26.69 8.57 -6.68
CA ASN A 170 26.30 7.90 -7.92
C ASN A 170 25.03 7.06 -7.82
N ALA A 171 24.41 6.96 -6.64
CA ALA A 171 23.20 6.18 -6.46
C ALA A 171 21.99 6.92 -7.06
N GLY A 172 21.22 6.19 -7.87
CA GLY A 172 19.89 6.63 -8.31
C GLY A 172 18.86 6.54 -7.18
N THR A 173 17.74 7.24 -7.33
CA THR A 173 16.63 7.20 -6.37
C THR A 173 15.32 6.85 -7.08
N LEU A 174 14.62 5.86 -6.54
CA LEU A 174 13.23 5.56 -6.84
C LEU A 174 12.39 5.91 -5.61
N PHE A 175 11.43 6.81 -5.76
CA PHE A 175 10.46 7.11 -4.71
C PHE A 175 9.10 6.53 -5.07
N THR A 176 8.57 5.62 -4.25
CA THR A 176 7.25 5.01 -4.46
C THR A 176 6.21 5.59 -3.52
N ILE A 177 5.16 6.15 -4.10
CA ILE A 177 3.94 6.63 -3.42
C ILE A 177 2.94 5.47 -3.38
N HIS A 178 2.70 4.88 -2.20
CA HIS A 178 1.67 3.85 -2.02
C HIS A 178 0.30 4.45 -1.71
N ASN A 179 0.27 5.63 -1.09
CA ASN A 179 -0.96 6.37 -0.84
C ASN A 179 -0.69 7.88 -0.69
N LEU A 180 -1.17 8.67 -1.64
CA LEU A 180 -0.97 10.12 -1.66
C LEU A 180 -1.75 10.86 -0.55
N GLY A 181 -2.69 10.20 0.11
CA GLY A 181 -3.41 10.76 1.27
C GLY A 181 -2.54 10.93 2.52
N TYR A 182 -1.36 10.30 2.58
CA TYR A 182 -0.44 10.37 3.74
C TYR A 182 0.94 10.91 3.32
N GLN A 183 1.10 12.24 3.37
CA GLN A 183 2.23 12.93 2.73
C GLN A 183 3.36 13.33 3.70
N GLY A 184 3.18 13.17 5.01
CA GLY A 184 4.09 13.74 6.01
C GLY A 184 4.04 15.26 5.98
N VAL A 185 2.84 15.81 6.26
CA VAL A 185 2.63 17.26 6.37
C VAL A 185 2.77 17.68 7.82
N TYR A 186 3.69 18.60 8.09
CA TYR A 186 4.04 19.02 9.45
C TYR A 186 4.01 20.55 9.60
N PRO A 187 3.81 21.08 10.82
CA PRO A 187 3.97 22.50 11.10
C PRO A 187 5.36 23.02 10.68
N LEU A 188 5.44 24.27 10.21
CA LEU A 188 6.71 24.89 9.79
C LEU A 188 7.75 24.99 10.91
N GLU A 189 7.33 25.14 12.15
CA GLU A 189 8.22 25.19 13.32
C GLU A 189 9.11 23.94 13.48
N MET A 190 8.68 22.80 12.95
CA MET A 190 9.45 21.55 12.96
C MET A 190 10.68 21.59 12.03
N LEU A 191 10.82 22.61 11.18
CA LEU A 191 11.91 22.72 10.21
C LEU A 191 13.28 22.67 10.89
N ALA A 192 13.45 23.46 11.96
CA ALA A 192 14.70 23.51 12.70
C ALA A 192 15.03 22.15 13.33
N GLU A 193 14.06 21.48 13.95
CA GLU A 193 14.24 20.19 14.63
C GLU A 193 14.55 19.04 13.67
N THR A 194 14.03 19.10 12.44
CA THR A 194 14.31 18.10 11.39
C THR A 194 15.69 18.26 10.76
N GLY A 195 16.39 19.37 11.02
CA GLY A 195 17.69 19.67 10.42
C GLY A 195 17.64 19.78 8.89
N LEU A 196 16.49 20.17 8.35
CA LEU A 196 16.29 20.44 6.92
C LEU A 196 16.78 21.85 6.57
N PRO A 197 17.39 22.07 5.38
CA PRO A 197 17.83 23.40 4.98
C PRO A 197 16.68 24.40 4.82
N GLU A 198 16.81 25.58 5.42
CA GLU A 198 15.79 26.64 5.37
C GLU A 198 15.55 27.17 3.95
N ASP A 199 16.57 27.12 3.09
CA ASP A 199 16.49 27.57 1.69
C ASP A 199 15.57 26.71 0.80
N LEU A 200 15.01 25.63 1.34
CA LEU A 200 14.02 24.78 0.68
C LEU A 200 12.57 25.20 0.99
N VAL A 201 12.38 26.16 1.89
CA VAL A 201 11.07 26.67 2.31
C VAL A 201 10.93 28.13 1.88
N TYR A 202 10.42 28.31 0.67
CA TYR A 202 10.00 29.59 0.10
C TYR A 202 8.73 29.35 -0.73
N ALA A 203 8.08 30.39 -1.24
CA ALA A 203 6.85 30.24 -2.02
C ALA A 203 7.04 29.24 -3.17
N MET A 204 6.21 28.18 -3.22
CA MET A 204 6.31 27.07 -4.18
C MET A 204 7.59 26.23 -4.09
N GLY A 205 8.39 26.43 -3.04
CA GLY A 205 9.65 25.72 -2.80
C GLY A 205 9.45 24.21 -2.59
N PRO A 206 10.53 23.41 -2.63
CA PRO A 206 10.46 21.96 -2.61
C PRO A 206 9.78 21.33 -1.39
N LEU A 207 9.80 22.03 -0.24
CA LEU A 207 9.19 21.55 1.01
C LEU A 207 7.98 22.38 1.46
N GLU A 208 7.75 23.55 0.87
CA GLU A 208 6.66 24.47 1.26
C GLU A 208 5.29 23.92 0.81
N PHE A 209 4.29 24.02 1.68
CA PHE A 209 2.94 23.51 1.41
C PHE A 209 1.88 24.29 2.20
N TRP A 210 1.49 25.47 1.71
CA TRP A 210 0.52 26.39 2.34
C TRP A 210 0.87 26.72 3.80
N GLY A 211 2.13 27.12 4.03
CA GLY A 211 2.60 27.44 5.38
C GLY A 211 2.85 26.21 6.26
N LYS A 212 3.05 25.04 5.64
CA LYS A 212 3.47 23.78 6.28
C LYS A 212 4.68 23.18 5.56
N LEU A 213 5.32 22.20 6.18
CA LEU A 213 6.31 21.32 5.56
C LEU A 213 5.62 20.12 4.93
N ASN A 214 6.11 19.65 3.79
CA ASN A 214 5.64 18.44 3.15
C ASN A 214 6.81 17.57 2.68
N PHE A 215 7.05 16.46 3.38
CA PHE A 215 8.19 15.57 3.08
C PHE A 215 8.01 14.87 1.73
N MET A 216 6.80 14.41 1.42
CA MET A 216 6.52 13.75 0.13
C MET A 216 6.74 14.69 -1.05
N LYS A 217 6.37 15.97 -0.93
CA LYS A 217 6.68 17.00 -1.94
C LYS A 217 8.19 17.07 -2.18
N GLY A 218 8.99 17.08 -1.11
CA GLY A 218 10.45 17.04 -1.19
C GLY A 218 10.97 15.83 -1.99
N ALA A 219 10.44 14.63 -1.75
CA ALA A 219 10.81 13.45 -2.53
C ALA A 219 10.39 13.56 -4.00
N ILE A 220 9.17 14.04 -4.29
CA ILE A 220 8.69 14.24 -5.66
C ILE A 220 9.61 15.22 -6.39
N VAL A 221 10.15 16.25 -5.73
CA VAL A 221 11.09 17.18 -6.37
C VAL A 221 12.46 16.55 -6.60
N TYR A 222 13.00 15.79 -5.63
CA TYR A 222 14.41 15.36 -5.65
C TYR A 222 14.67 13.91 -6.12
N ALA A 223 13.65 13.07 -6.24
CA ALA A 223 13.81 11.70 -6.74
C ALA A 223 14.14 11.68 -8.24
N ASP A 224 14.98 10.73 -8.68
CA ASP A 224 15.30 10.57 -10.12
C ASP A 224 14.14 9.93 -10.88
N VAL A 225 13.43 9.00 -10.23
CA VAL A 225 12.23 8.34 -10.75
C VAL A 225 11.20 8.26 -9.63
N ILE A 226 9.93 8.47 -9.99
CA ILE A 226 8.79 8.32 -9.08
C ILE A 226 7.98 7.13 -9.57
N SER A 227 7.50 6.31 -8.64
CA SER A 227 6.47 5.34 -8.96
C SER A 227 5.27 5.46 -8.05
N THR A 228 4.16 4.94 -8.53
CA THR A 228 3.01 4.61 -7.69
C THR A 228 2.50 3.23 -8.06
N VAL A 229 1.50 2.76 -7.34
CA VAL A 229 1.11 1.35 -7.30
C VAL A 229 0.05 0.96 -8.34
N SER A 230 -0.14 1.79 -9.38
CA SER A 230 -1.07 1.60 -10.50
C SER A 230 -0.75 2.59 -11.65
N GLU A 231 -0.99 2.19 -12.89
CA GLU A 231 -0.86 3.06 -14.07
C GLU A 231 -2.00 4.07 -14.17
N THR A 232 -3.23 3.65 -13.86
CA THR A 232 -4.37 4.57 -13.79
C THR A 232 -4.18 5.56 -12.65
N TYR A 233 -3.78 5.11 -11.45
CA TYR A 233 -3.54 6.01 -10.32
C TYR A 233 -2.42 7.01 -10.60
N ALA A 234 -1.35 6.59 -11.31
CA ALA A 234 -0.29 7.50 -11.75
C ALA A 234 -0.83 8.68 -12.57
N LYS A 235 -1.88 8.46 -13.39
CA LYS A 235 -2.54 9.51 -14.17
C LYS A 235 -3.51 10.32 -13.30
N GLU A 236 -4.31 9.66 -12.46
CA GLU A 236 -5.31 10.29 -11.59
C GLU A 236 -4.66 11.31 -10.64
N ILE A 237 -3.55 10.97 -9.98
CA ILE A 237 -2.89 11.90 -9.03
C ILE A 237 -2.33 13.16 -9.70
N GLN A 238 -2.23 13.18 -11.03
CA GLN A 238 -1.82 14.34 -11.82
C GLN A 238 -3.02 15.13 -12.38
N SER A 239 -4.23 14.56 -12.35
CA SER A 239 -5.37 15.10 -13.09
C SER A 239 -6.17 16.17 -12.34
N GLY A 240 -6.06 16.25 -11.01
CA GLY A 240 -6.72 17.30 -10.23
C GLY A 240 -6.82 17.00 -8.73
N GLU A 241 -7.44 17.92 -8.00
CA GLU A 241 -7.51 17.94 -6.53
C GLU A 241 -8.17 16.68 -5.94
N GLU A 242 -9.12 16.05 -6.63
CA GLU A 242 -9.82 14.85 -6.15
C GLU A 242 -8.85 13.73 -5.78
N TYR A 243 -7.77 13.57 -6.55
CA TYR A 243 -6.78 12.49 -6.36
C TYR A 243 -5.40 13.02 -5.99
N GLY A 244 -5.08 14.28 -6.29
CA GLY A 244 -3.76 14.88 -6.13
C GLY A 244 -3.44 15.40 -4.73
N PHE A 245 -4.47 15.61 -3.89
CA PHE A 245 -4.31 16.07 -2.50
C PHE A 245 -3.40 17.31 -2.35
N GLY A 246 -3.48 18.25 -3.29
CA GLY A 246 -2.69 19.48 -3.32
C GLY A 246 -1.28 19.32 -3.89
N LEU A 247 -0.90 18.11 -4.32
CA LEU A 247 0.37 17.82 -4.98
C LEU A 247 0.22 17.64 -6.50
N GLU A 248 -0.99 17.73 -7.06
CA GLU A 248 -1.25 17.54 -8.49
C GLU A 248 -0.35 18.41 -9.38
N GLY A 249 -0.14 19.68 -9.02
CA GLY A 249 0.77 20.57 -9.76
C GLY A 249 2.23 20.11 -9.72
N THR A 250 2.69 19.67 -8.54
CA THR A 250 4.07 19.17 -8.34
C THR A 250 4.27 17.85 -9.10
N LEU A 251 3.28 16.96 -9.05
CA LEU A 251 3.29 15.67 -9.76
C LEU A 251 3.23 15.86 -11.27
N LYS A 252 2.37 16.75 -11.77
CA LYS A 252 2.27 17.07 -13.19
C LYS A 252 3.59 17.62 -13.75
N ALA A 253 4.29 18.48 -13.00
CA ALA A 253 5.62 18.98 -13.38
C ALA A 253 6.69 17.87 -13.46
N ARG A 254 6.46 16.74 -12.79
CA ARG A 254 7.32 15.55 -12.84
C ARG A 254 6.72 14.41 -13.68
N GLY A 255 5.69 14.67 -14.49
CA GLY A 255 4.87 13.64 -15.12
C GLY A 255 5.65 12.60 -15.94
N GLU A 256 6.72 13.01 -16.64
CA GLU A 256 7.59 12.09 -17.41
C GLU A 256 8.37 11.10 -16.54
N ASP A 257 8.48 11.38 -15.24
CA ASP A 257 9.19 10.58 -14.24
C ASP A 257 8.27 9.72 -13.37
N ILE A 258 6.95 9.81 -13.55
CA ILE A 258 5.97 9.08 -12.75
C ILE A 258 5.53 7.82 -13.50
N PHE A 259 5.72 6.66 -12.87
CA PHE A 259 5.36 5.36 -13.44
C PHE A 259 4.43 4.57 -12.52
N GLY A 260 3.43 3.92 -13.11
CA GLY A 260 2.61 2.94 -12.41
C GLY A 260 3.25 1.56 -12.40
N VAL A 261 3.32 0.91 -11.23
CA VAL A 261 3.66 -0.50 -11.11
C VAL A 261 2.70 -1.16 -10.13
N LEU A 262 1.77 -1.97 -10.66
CA LEU A 262 0.83 -2.72 -9.84
C LEU A 262 1.54 -3.55 -8.78
N ASN A 263 0.98 -3.56 -7.57
CA ASN A 263 1.42 -4.49 -6.53
C ASN A 263 1.19 -5.94 -6.97
N GLY A 264 1.99 -6.85 -6.43
CA GLY A 264 1.73 -8.28 -6.55
C GLY A 264 0.94 -8.80 -5.36
N ALA A 265 0.18 -9.87 -5.58
CA ALA A 265 -0.45 -10.66 -4.53
C ALA A 265 0.50 -11.77 -4.05
N ASP A 266 0.57 -12.00 -2.74
CA ASP A 266 1.30 -13.12 -2.15
C ASP A 266 0.42 -14.39 -2.10
N TYR A 267 0.44 -15.16 -3.18
CA TYR A 267 -0.27 -16.44 -3.27
C TYR A 267 0.35 -17.57 -2.42
N THR A 268 1.38 -17.29 -1.61
CA THR A 268 1.81 -18.23 -0.56
C THR A 268 0.95 -18.11 0.69
N ALA A 269 0.43 -16.91 0.97
CA ALA A 269 -0.55 -16.64 2.03
C ALA A 269 -1.98 -16.79 1.51
N TRP A 270 -2.27 -16.22 0.33
CA TRP A 270 -3.62 -16.15 -0.25
C TRP A 270 -3.83 -17.20 -1.34
N ASN A 271 -4.24 -18.41 -0.94
CA ASN A 271 -4.47 -19.50 -1.89
C ASN A 271 -5.48 -20.53 -1.34
N PRO A 272 -6.70 -20.62 -1.91
CA PRO A 272 -7.75 -21.49 -1.37
C PRO A 272 -7.37 -22.98 -1.35
N ALA A 273 -6.36 -23.41 -2.12
CA ALA A 273 -5.91 -24.79 -2.13
C ALA A 273 -4.99 -25.16 -0.95
N LYS A 274 -4.39 -24.17 -0.29
CA LYS A 274 -3.39 -24.35 0.78
C LYS A 274 -3.67 -23.54 2.04
N ASP A 275 -4.64 -22.65 1.97
CA ASP A 275 -5.02 -21.75 3.04
C ASP A 275 -5.43 -22.55 4.30
N ARG A 276 -4.83 -22.18 5.43
CA ARG A 276 -5.03 -22.83 6.74
C ARG A 276 -6.09 -22.11 7.57
N HIS A 277 -6.52 -20.93 7.15
CA HIS A 277 -7.53 -20.13 7.84
C HIS A 277 -8.95 -20.54 7.46
N ILE A 278 -9.13 -21.17 6.29
CA ILE A 278 -10.43 -21.62 5.80
C ILE A 278 -10.71 -23.09 6.18
N PRO A 279 -11.94 -23.45 6.57
CA PRO A 279 -12.29 -24.82 6.93
C PRO A 279 -12.24 -25.80 5.75
N TYR A 280 -12.68 -25.37 4.57
CA TYR A 280 -12.78 -26.22 3.38
C TYR A 280 -11.92 -25.66 2.25
N ARG A 281 -10.81 -26.33 1.95
CA ARG A 281 -9.93 -25.96 0.84
C ARG A 281 -10.54 -26.34 -0.50
N TYR A 282 -10.20 -25.58 -1.54
CA TYR A 282 -10.70 -25.80 -2.90
C TYR A 282 -9.72 -25.25 -3.95
N SER A 283 -10.04 -25.46 -5.22
CA SER A 283 -9.26 -24.94 -6.34
C SER A 283 -10.16 -24.61 -7.52
N ALA A 284 -9.65 -23.91 -8.53
CA ALA A 284 -10.42 -23.63 -9.75
C ALA A 284 -10.95 -24.91 -10.45
N ALA A 285 -10.27 -26.05 -10.26
CA ALA A 285 -10.70 -27.34 -10.80
C ALA A 285 -11.76 -28.05 -9.94
N ASN A 286 -11.92 -27.68 -8.67
CA ASN A 286 -12.93 -28.24 -7.77
C ASN A 286 -13.37 -27.16 -6.76
N MET A 287 -14.55 -26.59 -7.00
CA MET A 287 -15.12 -25.47 -6.24
C MET A 287 -16.04 -25.90 -5.08
N GLU A 288 -16.21 -27.19 -4.81
CA GLU A 288 -17.12 -27.69 -3.76
C GLU A 288 -16.81 -27.09 -2.38
N GLY A 289 -15.51 -26.91 -2.07
CA GLY A 289 -15.10 -26.27 -0.83
C GLY A 289 -15.55 -24.82 -0.69
N LYS A 290 -15.72 -24.08 -1.80
CA LYS A 290 -16.25 -22.71 -1.77
C LYS A 290 -17.68 -22.68 -1.26
N LEU A 291 -18.55 -23.56 -1.77
CA LEU A 291 -19.93 -23.69 -1.30
C LEU A 291 -20.00 -24.11 0.17
N LYS A 292 -19.15 -25.05 0.60
CA LYS A 292 -19.05 -25.44 2.03
C LYS A 292 -18.62 -24.28 2.92
N ASN A 293 -17.67 -23.46 2.49
CA ASN A 293 -17.27 -22.25 3.22
C ASN A 293 -18.41 -21.23 3.28
N LYS A 294 -19.18 -21.04 2.19
CA LYS A 294 -20.36 -20.18 2.15
C LYS A 294 -21.39 -20.58 3.19
N LEU A 295 -21.80 -21.84 3.19
CA LEU A 295 -22.76 -22.38 4.16
C LEU A 295 -22.23 -22.29 5.60
N HIS A 296 -20.94 -22.57 5.79
CA HIS A 296 -20.30 -22.41 7.10
C HIS A 296 -20.31 -20.96 7.59
N LEU A 297 -20.03 -19.98 6.72
CA LEU A 297 -20.07 -18.56 7.08
C LEU A 297 -21.51 -18.11 7.39
N ILE A 298 -22.50 -18.56 6.61
CA ILE A 298 -23.91 -18.28 6.85
C ILE A 298 -24.35 -18.76 8.24
N ASP A 299 -24.02 -19.99 8.59
CA ASP A 299 -24.33 -20.58 9.90
C ASP A 299 -23.60 -19.84 11.03
N LYS A 300 -22.28 -19.69 10.90
CA LYS A 300 -21.42 -19.04 11.90
C LYS A 300 -21.87 -17.62 12.24
N GLU A 301 -22.28 -16.84 11.25
CA GLU A 301 -22.66 -15.44 11.41
C GLU A 301 -24.15 -15.23 11.69
N GLY A 302 -24.93 -16.32 11.84
CA GLY A 302 -26.35 -16.26 12.14
C GLY A 302 -27.19 -15.69 10.99
N LEU A 303 -26.76 -15.89 9.74
CA LEU A 303 -27.42 -15.38 8.53
C LEU A 303 -28.57 -16.29 8.06
N GLY A 304 -29.43 -16.71 8.99
CA GLY A 304 -30.44 -17.75 8.77
C GLY A 304 -31.54 -17.42 7.76
N GLN A 305 -31.59 -16.21 7.22
CA GLN A 305 -32.48 -15.87 6.09
C GLN A 305 -31.84 -16.17 4.72
N LEU A 306 -30.55 -16.50 4.68
CA LEU A 306 -29.82 -16.79 3.46
C LEU A 306 -29.73 -18.31 3.23
N SER A 307 -29.66 -18.68 1.96
CA SER A 307 -29.43 -20.06 1.52
C SER A 307 -28.21 -20.16 0.61
N GLU A 308 -27.88 -21.36 0.13
CA GLU A 308 -26.87 -21.55 -0.93
C GLU A 308 -27.16 -20.74 -2.20
N ARG A 309 -28.44 -20.42 -2.46
CA ARG A 309 -28.92 -19.68 -3.63
C ARG A 309 -28.93 -18.17 -3.45
N SER A 310 -28.79 -17.67 -2.23
CA SER A 310 -28.73 -16.24 -1.94
C SER A 310 -27.40 -15.66 -2.39
N PHE A 311 -27.35 -14.41 -2.84
CA PHE A 311 -26.10 -13.78 -3.28
C PHE A 311 -25.38 -13.16 -2.07
N LEU A 312 -24.21 -13.66 -1.71
CA LEU A 312 -23.47 -13.22 -0.54
C LEU A 312 -22.35 -12.26 -0.93
N ILE A 313 -22.43 -11.02 -0.43
CA ILE A 313 -21.43 -9.98 -0.63
C ILE A 313 -20.57 -9.83 0.63
N GLY A 314 -19.26 -9.92 0.47
CA GLY A 314 -18.26 -9.70 1.51
C GLY A 314 -17.61 -8.33 1.40
N ILE A 315 -17.25 -7.73 2.54
CA ILE A 315 -16.41 -6.54 2.63
C ILE A 315 -15.39 -6.74 3.76
N VAL A 316 -14.11 -6.57 3.43
CA VAL A 316 -13.02 -6.47 4.42
C VAL A 316 -12.28 -5.16 4.17
N SER A 317 -12.43 -4.18 5.06
CA SER A 317 -11.85 -2.84 4.84
C SER A 317 -11.78 -2.02 6.12
N ARG A 318 -10.92 -0.98 6.13
CA ARG A 318 -11.10 0.15 7.04
C ARG A 318 -12.45 0.82 6.76
N LEU A 319 -13.18 1.20 7.81
CA LEU A 319 -14.48 1.88 7.72
C LEU A 319 -14.26 3.39 7.59
N ALA A 320 -14.19 3.91 6.36
CA ALA A 320 -13.88 5.31 6.09
C ALA A 320 -14.54 5.79 4.78
N ASP A 321 -14.70 7.11 4.63
CA ASP A 321 -15.24 7.73 3.39
C ASP A 321 -14.39 7.34 2.16
N GLN A 322 -13.06 7.25 2.31
CA GLN A 322 -12.17 6.75 1.25
C GLN A 322 -12.64 5.41 0.67
N LYS A 323 -13.17 4.53 1.53
CA LYS A 323 -13.53 3.16 1.20
C LYS A 323 -14.99 3.01 0.76
N GLY A 324 -15.70 4.12 0.58
CA GLY A 324 -17.06 4.11 0.03
C GLY A 324 -18.15 3.75 1.02
N PHE A 325 -17.92 3.91 2.33
CA PHE A 325 -18.96 3.57 3.32
C PHE A 325 -20.11 4.57 3.38
N ASP A 326 -19.87 5.84 3.04
CA ASP A 326 -20.89 6.85 2.75
C ASP A 326 -21.74 6.45 1.53
N LEU A 327 -21.09 5.92 0.50
CA LEU A 327 -21.76 5.43 -0.70
C LEU A 327 -22.59 4.17 -0.40
N LEU A 328 -22.03 3.21 0.33
CA LEU A 328 -22.73 2.01 0.80
C LEU A 328 -23.92 2.39 1.68
N GLN A 329 -23.76 3.35 2.59
CA GLN A 329 -24.84 3.82 3.46
C GLN A 329 -26.07 4.27 2.68
N SER A 330 -25.84 4.91 1.54
CA SER A 330 -26.90 5.41 0.65
C SER A 330 -27.54 4.32 -0.21
N ALA A 331 -26.90 3.15 -0.36
CA ALA A 331 -27.32 2.08 -1.27
C ALA A 331 -27.79 0.80 -0.55
N ALA A 332 -27.37 0.57 0.70
CA ALA A 332 -27.51 -0.74 1.35
C ALA A 332 -28.96 -1.23 1.45
N GLU A 333 -29.92 -0.36 1.77
CA GLU A 333 -31.33 -0.77 1.90
C GLU A 333 -31.93 -1.22 0.56
N GLN A 334 -31.61 -0.51 -0.52
CA GLN A 334 -32.05 -0.88 -1.87
C GLN A 334 -31.42 -2.22 -2.28
N MET A 335 -30.15 -2.44 -1.98
CA MET A 335 -29.47 -3.72 -2.22
C MET A 335 -30.15 -4.86 -1.43
N LEU A 336 -30.38 -4.67 -0.13
CA LEU A 336 -30.94 -5.69 0.79
C LEU A 336 -32.43 -5.99 0.56
N SER A 337 -33.10 -5.24 -0.32
CA SER A 337 -34.46 -5.56 -0.81
C SER A 337 -34.52 -6.84 -1.65
N ARG A 338 -33.38 -7.30 -2.18
CA ARG A 338 -33.25 -8.57 -2.93
C ARG A 338 -32.79 -9.72 -2.02
N ASP A 339 -32.64 -10.91 -2.58
CA ASP A 339 -32.04 -12.07 -1.90
C ASP A 339 -30.51 -11.94 -1.83
N ILE A 340 -30.07 -10.89 -1.15
CA ILE A 340 -28.67 -10.52 -0.96
C ILE A 340 -28.33 -10.54 0.53
N GLY A 341 -27.21 -11.14 0.86
CA GLY A 341 -26.57 -11.09 2.18
C GLY A 341 -25.33 -10.21 2.18
N LEU A 342 -25.01 -9.63 3.34
CA LEU A 342 -23.85 -8.76 3.52
C LEU A 342 -23.05 -9.17 4.76
N VAL A 343 -21.75 -9.42 4.59
CA VAL A 343 -20.82 -9.68 5.70
C VAL A 343 -19.70 -8.66 5.66
N ILE A 344 -19.57 -7.89 6.74
CA ILE A 344 -18.56 -6.84 6.86
C ILE A 344 -17.60 -7.19 7.99
N LEU A 345 -16.30 -7.02 7.73
CA LEU A 345 -15.22 -7.07 8.72
C LEU A 345 -14.36 -5.81 8.60
N GLY A 346 -14.18 -5.12 9.73
CA GLY A 346 -13.24 -4.02 9.83
C GLY A 346 -13.60 -2.98 10.87
N THR A 347 -12.68 -2.05 11.10
CA THR A 347 -12.81 -0.93 12.03
C THR A 347 -12.44 0.38 11.34
N GLY A 348 -12.78 1.51 11.96
CA GLY A 348 -12.56 2.83 11.37
C GLY A 348 -13.39 3.90 12.06
N GLN A 349 -13.90 4.87 11.30
CA GLN A 349 -14.64 6.02 11.81
C GLN A 349 -15.93 5.60 12.54
N GLN A 350 -16.15 6.17 13.72
CA GLN A 350 -17.25 5.84 14.62
C GLN A 350 -18.65 5.92 13.97
N LYS A 351 -18.88 6.93 13.12
CA LYS A 351 -20.14 7.10 12.38
C LYS A 351 -20.56 5.85 11.58
N TYR A 352 -19.59 5.09 11.08
CA TYR A 352 -19.87 3.85 10.34
C TYR A 352 -20.05 2.64 11.25
N HIS A 353 -19.47 2.63 12.44
CA HIS A 353 -19.75 1.56 13.42
C HIS A 353 -21.21 1.63 13.86
N GLU A 354 -21.69 2.85 14.13
CA GLU A 354 -23.08 3.14 14.50
C GLU A 354 -24.03 2.73 13.37
N TYR A 355 -23.83 3.28 12.17
CA TYR A 355 -24.66 2.97 11.01
C TYR A 355 -24.73 1.46 10.71
N LEU A 356 -23.59 0.77 10.71
CA LEU A 356 -23.57 -0.66 10.39
C LEU A 356 -24.25 -1.50 11.48
N SER A 357 -24.16 -1.09 12.74
CA SER A 357 -24.88 -1.73 13.85
C SER A 357 -26.40 -1.58 13.72
N GLU A 358 -26.86 -0.40 13.29
CA GLU A 358 -28.27 -0.16 12.95
C GLU A 358 -28.73 -1.00 11.75
N LEU A 359 -27.92 -1.05 10.69
CA LEU A 359 -28.20 -1.83 9.49
C LEU A 359 -28.35 -3.33 9.82
N ARG A 360 -27.45 -3.88 10.66
CA ARG A 360 -27.54 -5.24 11.17
C ARG A 360 -28.85 -5.48 11.93
N SER A 361 -29.24 -4.53 12.78
CA SER A 361 -30.47 -4.62 13.58
C SER A 361 -31.73 -4.57 12.72
N LYS A 362 -31.70 -3.79 11.63
CA LYS A 362 -32.80 -3.66 10.67
C LYS A 362 -32.98 -4.89 9.76
N TYR A 363 -31.89 -5.60 9.45
CA TYR A 363 -31.89 -6.77 8.56
C TYR A 363 -31.30 -8.01 9.25
N PRO A 364 -31.92 -8.48 10.36
CA PRO A 364 -31.40 -9.62 11.11
C PRO A 364 -31.42 -10.89 10.24
N GLY A 365 -30.32 -11.63 10.24
CA GLY A 365 -30.18 -12.85 9.43
C GLY A 365 -29.83 -12.62 7.96
N LYS A 366 -29.66 -11.37 7.51
CA LYS A 366 -29.08 -11.03 6.19
C LYS A 366 -27.77 -10.24 6.29
N VAL A 367 -27.55 -9.52 7.39
CA VAL A 367 -26.37 -8.66 7.58
C VAL A 367 -25.57 -9.11 8.80
N SER A 368 -24.26 -9.29 8.63
CA SER A 368 -23.29 -9.45 9.72
C SER A 368 -22.24 -8.34 9.69
N VAL A 369 -21.88 -7.85 10.88
CA VAL A 369 -20.92 -6.75 11.06
C VAL A 369 -19.96 -7.14 12.18
N ASN A 370 -18.68 -7.26 11.82
CA ASN A 370 -17.57 -7.66 12.68
C ASN A 370 -16.61 -6.47 12.84
N LEU A 371 -16.75 -5.71 13.93
CA LEU A 371 -15.97 -4.49 14.20
C LEU A 371 -14.62 -4.80 14.85
N GLN A 372 -13.79 -5.59 14.19
CA GLN A 372 -12.49 -6.02 14.69
C GLN A 372 -11.51 -6.32 13.56
N PHE A 373 -10.22 -6.49 13.90
CA PHE A 373 -9.24 -7.10 13.01
C PHE A 373 -9.21 -8.61 13.26
N ASP A 374 -9.54 -9.41 12.25
CA ASP A 374 -9.50 -10.86 12.32
C ASP A 374 -9.05 -11.45 10.98
N GLU A 375 -7.78 -11.86 10.91
CA GLU A 375 -7.18 -12.45 9.71
C GLU A 375 -7.92 -13.73 9.28
N LYS A 376 -8.31 -14.59 10.23
CA LYS A 376 -9.00 -15.84 9.90
C LYS A 376 -10.37 -15.54 9.29
N MET A 377 -11.08 -14.56 9.83
CA MET A 377 -12.36 -14.11 9.28
C MET A 377 -12.20 -13.44 7.91
N ALA A 378 -11.15 -12.64 7.69
CA ALA A 378 -10.87 -12.05 6.38
C ALA A 378 -10.68 -13.13 5.29
N HIS A 379 -9.87 -14.14 5.56
CA HIS A 379 -9.68 -15.29 4.68
C HIS A 379 -10.98 -16.08 4.45
N LEU A 380 -11.80 -16.25 5.50
CA LEU A 380 -13.09 -16.93 5.36
C LEU A 380 -14.07 -16.14 4.50
N ILE A 381 -14.16 -14.81 4.66
CA ILE A 381 -15.00 -13.95 3.83
C ILE A 381 -14.60 -14.05 2.37
N GLU A 382 -13.29 -13.97 2.06
CA GLU A 382 -12.79 -14.16 0.70
C GLU A 382 -13.12 -15.56 0.16
N ALA A 383 -13.09 -16.59 1.00
CA ALA A 383 -13.36 -17.96 0.60
C ALA A 383 -14.83 -18.33 0.47
N ALA A 384 -15.73 -17.59 1.11
CA ALA A 384 -17.14 -17.92 1.26
C ALA A 384 -18.07 -17.01 0.45
N SER A 385 -17.68 -15.76 0.22
CA SER A 385 -18.52 -14.79 -0.49
C SER A 385 -18.61 -15.13 -1.98
N ASP A 386 -19.73 -14.77 -2.60
CA ASP A 386 -19.88 -14.83 -4.06
C ASP A 386 -19.21 -13.62 -4.69
N ALA A 387 -19.42 -12.44 -4.11
CA ALA A 387 -18.81 -11.19 -4.54
C ALA A 387 -18.13 -10.44 -3.39
N PHE A 388 -17.15 -9.62 -3.74
CA PHE A 388 -16.42 -8.76 -2.81
C PHE A 388 -16.59 -7.30 -3.21
N LEU A 389 -17.17 -6.48 -2.33
CA LEU A 389 -17.53 -5.11 -2.67
C LEU A 389 -16.42 -4.12 -2.27
N MET A 390 -15.94 -3.33 -3.23
CA MET A 390 -14.92 -2.29 -3.05
C MET A 390 -15.38 -0.97 -3.69
N PRO A 391 -16.30 -0.23 -3.06
CA PRO A 391 -16.92 0.97 -3.62
C PRO A 391 -16.03 2.21 -3.38
N SER A 392 -14.71 2.05 -3.40
CA SER A 392 -13.76 3.05 -2.92
C SER A 392 -13.82 4.34 -3.72
N ARG A 393 -13.76 5.48 -3.03
CA ARG A 393 -13.68 6.80 -3.64
C ARG A 393 -12.39 6.97 -4.43
N TYR A 394 -11.28 6.51 -3.86
CA TYR A 394 -10.01 6.31 -4.56
C TYR A 394 -9.30 5.10 -3.97
N GLU A 395 -8.58 4.37 -4.80
CA GLU A 395 -7.83 3.18 -4.39
C GLU A 395 -6.51 3.11 -5.15
N PRO A 396 -5.37 3.50 -4.52
CA PRO A 396 -4.08 3.55 -5.21
C PRO A 396 -3.73 2.24 -5.91
N CYS A 397 -3.96 1.12 -5.23
CA CYS A 397 -3.82 -0.22 -5.83
C CYS A 397 -5.02 -1.11 -5.50
N GLY A 398 -5.28 -1.32 -4.21
CA GLY A 398 -6.12 -2.42 -3.73
C GLY A 398 -5.39 -3.76 -3.87
N LEU A 399 -5.44 -4.59 -2.81
CA LEU A 399 -4.97 -5.97 -2.86
C LEU A 399 -6.13 -6.98 -2.82
N ASN A 400 -7.24 -6.58 -2.19
CA ASN A 400 -8.37 -7.47 -1.95
C ASN A 400 -8.98 -7.97 -3.27
N GLN A 401 -9.12 -7.15 -4.31
CA GLN A 401 -9.63 -7.62 -5.60
C GLN A 401 -8.77 -8.74 -6.20
N MET A 402 -7.44 -8.70 -6.00
CA MET A 402 -6.54 -9.76 -6.45
C MET A 402 -6.71 -11.04 -5.61
N TYR A 403 -6.99 -10.90 -4.31
CA TYR A 403 -7.30 -12.02 -3.42
C TYR A 403 -8.67 -12.61 -3.74
N SER A 404 -9.71 -11.79 -3.86
CA SER A 404 -11.05 -12.19 -4.23
C SER A 404 -11.06 -12.98 -5.52
N MET A 405 -10.43 -12.46 -6.58
CA MET A 405 -10.30 -13.19 -7.84
C MET A 405 -9.59 -14.53 -7.66
N LYS A 406 -8.53 -14.58 -6.83
CA LYS A 406 -7.82 -15.85 -6.54
C LYS A 406 -8.69 -16.87 -5.82
N TYR A 407 -9.67 -16.42 -5.03
CA TYR A 407 -10.63 -17.24 -4.29
C TYR A 407 -11.96 -17.44 -5.05
N GLY A 408 -12.03 -17.02 -6.32
CA GLY A 408 -13.25 -17.11 -7.12
C GLY A 408 -14.41 -16.29 -6.55
N THR A 409 -14.09 -15.23 -5.81
CA THR A 409 -15.03 -14.22 -5.31
C THR A 409 -14.95 -13.04 -6.26
N ILE A 410 -16.07 -12.66 -6.85
CA ILE A 410 -16.11 -11.69 -7.94
C ILE A 410 -16.03 -10.27 -7.37
N PRO A 411 -15.00 -9.48 -7.73
CA PRO A 411 -14.90 -8.11 -7.24
C PRO A 411 -15.95 -7.22 -7.90
N ILE A 412 -16.69 -6.47 -7.09
CA ILE A 412 -17.56 -5.36 -7.51
C ILE A 412 -16.86 -4.07 -7.12
N VAL A 413 -16.41 -3.28 -8.10
CA VAL A 413 -15.46 -2.19 -7.86
C VAL A 413 -15.87 -0.91 -8.58
N ARG A 414 -15.49 0.24 -8.01
CA ARG A 414 -15.47 1.49 -8.77
C ARG A 414 -14.24 1.50 -9.68
N TYR A 415 -14.39 2.03 -10.89
CA TYR A 415 -13.27 2.29 -11.80
C TYR A 415 -12.40 3.44 -11.26
N THR A 416 -11.39 3.09 -10.46
CA THR A 416 -10.39 4.04 -9.92
C THR A 416 -9.09 3.34 -9.57
N GLY A 417 -7.98 4.05 -9.77
CA GLY A 417 -6.63 3.62 -9.44
C GLY A 417 -6.35 2.17 -9.81
N GLY A 418 -5.84 1.37 -8.87
CA GLY A 418 -5.51 -0.02 -9.18
C GLY A 418 -6.70 -0.94 -9.39
N LEU A 419 -7.92 -0.56 -8.97
CA LEU A 419 -9.12 -1.35 -9.28
C LEU A 419 -9.40 -1.31 -10.78
N ALA A 420 -9.25 -0.14 -11.41
CA ALA A 420 -9.38 0.03 -12.86
C ALA A 420 -8.34 -0.75 -13.66
N ASP A 421 -7.14 -0.95 -13.10
CA ASP A 421 -6.05 -1.68 -13.76
C ASP A 421 -6.10 -3.20 -13.54
N THR A 422 -6.97 -3.69 -12.65
CA THR A 422 -6.96 -5.10 -12.22
C THR A 422 -8.29 -5.82 -12.45
N VAL A 423 -9.41 -5.10 -12.51
CA VAL A 423 -10.73 -5.68 -12.72
C VAL A 423 -11.26 -5.26 -14.08
N GLU A 424 -11.56 -6.25 -14.91
CA GLU A 424 -12.17 -6.06 -16.22
C GLU A 424 -13.67 -6.33 -16.12
N GLU A 425 -14.48 -5.42 -16.64
CA GLU A 425 -15.95 -5.56 -16.68
C GLU A 425 -16.33 -6.85 -17.42
N PHE A 426 -17.23 -7.63 -16.81
CA PHE A 426 -17.75 -8.83 -17.42
C PHE A 426 -18.69 -8.51 -18.59
N ASP A 427 -18.36 -9.03 -19.76
CA ASP A 427 -19.22 -8.97 -20.94
C ASP A 427 -19.88 -10.34 -21.16
N PRO A 428 -21.20 -10.48 -20.94
CA PRO A 428 -21.90 -11.76 -21.09
C PRO A 428 -22.01 -12.24 -22.55
N VAL A 429 -21.77 -11.36 -23.54
CA VAL A 429 -21.80 -11.72 -24.96
C VAL A 429 -20.50 -12.44 -25.35
N SER A 430 -19.35 -11.87 -25.01
CA SER A 430 -18.05 -12.50 -25.26
C SER A 430 -17.67 -13.55 -24.21
N GLY A 431 -18.26 -13.47 -23.01
CA GLY A 431 -17.89 -14.29 -21.86
C GLY A 431 -16.55 -13.92 -21.23
N SER A 432 -16.04 -12.72 -21.53
CA SER A 432 -14.76 -12.20 -21.03
C SER A 432 -14.96 -11.24 -19.85
N GLY A 433 -13.87 -10.92 -19.14
CA GLY A 433 -13.89 -10.07 -17.94
C GLY A 433 -13.79 -10.86 -16.64
N THR A 434 -13.46 -10.16 -15.55
CA THR A 434 -13.05 -10.73 -14.26
C THR A 434 -13.81 -10.16 -13.07
N GLY A 435 -14.63 -9.14 -13.27
CA GLY A 435 -15.47 -8.56 -12.22
C GLY A 435 -16.53 -7.61 -12.76
N LEU A 436 -17.10 -6.86 -11.83
CA LEU A 436 -18.22 -5.94 -12.06
C LEU A 436 -17.73 -4.53 -11.71
N VAL A 437 -17.66 -3.67 -12.70
CA VAL A 437 -17.06 -2.34 -12.65
C VAL A 437 -18.16 -1.30 -12.82
N PHE A 438 -18.18 -0.29 -11.95
CA PHE A 438 -19.02 0.89 -12.15
C PHE A 438 -18.19 2.17 -12.24
N HIS A 439 -18.77 3.15 -12.93
CA HIS A 439 -18.19 4.47 -13.12
C HIS A 439 -18.99 5.51 -12.35
N GLY A 440 -18.31 6.56 -11.89
CA GLY A 440 -18.92 7.59 -11.04
C GLY A 440 -19.01 7.16 -9.58
N TYR A 441 -19.03 8.14 -8.68
CA TYR A 441 -19.16 7.93 -7.24
C TYR A 441 -20.59 8.27 -6.79
N THR A 442 -21.56 7.46 -7.22
CA THR A 442 -22.99 7.72 -6.98
C THR A 442 -23.74 6.46 -6.55
N PRO A 443 -24.76 6.55 -5.67
CA PRO A 443 -25.49 5.37 -5.19
C PRO A 443 -26.12 4.56 -6.32
N THR A 444 -26.63 5.23 -7.36
CA THR A 444 -27.22 4.60 -8.54
C THR A 444 -26.21 3.72 -9.28
N ALA A 445 -25.01 4.22 -9.55
CA ALA A 445 -23.99 3.45 -10.26
C ALA A 445 -23.54 2.21 -9.48
N LEU A 446 -23.44 2.33 -8.15
CA LEU A 446 -23.16 1.19 -7.27
C LEU A 446 -24.28 0.15 -7.33
N ILE A 447 -25.53 0.57 -7.20
CA ILE A 447 -26.69 -0.33 -7.28
C ILE A 447 -26.78 -1.04 -8.63
N ASP A 448 -26.50 -0.33 -9.73
CA ASP A 448 -26.52 -0.91 -11.07
C ASP A 448 -25.47 -2.02 -11.20
N ALA A 449 -24.25 -1.82 -10.69
CA ALA A 449 -23.24 -2.88 -10.66
C ALA A 449 -23.61 -4.06 -9.76
N ILE A 450 -24.16 -3.80 -8.56
CA ILE A 450 -24.63 -4.88 -7.68
C ILE A 450 -25.77 -5.67 -8.34
N THR A 451 -26.68 -4.98 -9.03
CA THR A 451 -27.80 -5.60 -9.75
C THR A 451 -27.28 -6.50 -10.87
N ARG A 452 -26.33 -6.02 -11.69
CA ARG A 452 -25.69 -6.84 -12.73
C ARG A 452 -24.98 -8.05 -12.13
N GLY A 453 -24.30 -7.88 -11.00
CA GLY A 453 -23.65 -9.00 -10.28
C GLY A 453 -24.65 -10.05 -9.80
N TYR A 454 -25.75 -9.60 -9.18
CA TYR A 454 -26.84 -10.46 -8.74
C TYR A 454 -27.50 -11.21 -9.91
N ASP A 455 -27.85 -10.50 -10.98
CA ASP A 455 -28.53 -11.09 -12.14
C ASP A 455 -27.60 -12.11 -12.85
N THR A 456 -26.30 -11.80 -12.98
CA THR A 456 -25.29 -12.74 -13.50
C THR A 456 -25.13 -13.96 -12.59
N PHE A 457 -25.17 -13.80 -11.27
CA PHE A 457 -25.09 -14.90 -10.31
C PHE A 457 -26.28 -15.88 -10.39
N GLN A 458 -27.46 -15.38 -10.81
CA GLN A 458 -28.61 -16.25 -11.08
C GLN A 458 -28.42 -17.10 -12.34
N ASP A 459 -27.68 -16.61 -13.33
CA ASP A 459 -27.22 -17.40 -14.47
C ASP A 459 -25.98 -18.22 -14.11
N LYS A 460 -26.19 -19.50 -13.76
CA LYS A 460 -25.10 -20.39 -13.30
C LYS A 460 -24.02 -20.63 -14.36
N GLN A 461 -24.34 -20.52 -15.65
CA GLN A 461 -23.36 -20.72 -16.71
C GLN A 461 -22.46 -19.50 -16.84
N GLN A 462 -23.05 -18.31 -16.91
CA GLN A 462 -22.33 -17.04 -16.99
C GLN A 462 -21.49 -16.80 -15.73
N TRP A 463 -22.06 -17.06 -14.54
CA TRP A 463 -21.33 -16.93 -13.28
C TRP A 463 -20.11 -17.86 -13.19
N ALA A 464 -20.26 -19.12 -13.61
CA ALA A 464 -19.15 -20.06 -13.60
C ALA A 464 -18.01 -19.63 -14.53
N LEU A 465 -18.34 -19.02 -15.67
CA LEU A 465 -17.36 -18.46 -16.60
C LEU A 465 -16.62 -17.26 -15.99
N LEU A 466 -17.35 -16.32 -15.39
CA LEU A 466 -16.78 -15.16 -14.70
C LEU A 466 -15.84 -15.58 -13.56
N VAL A 467 -16.25 -16.55 -12.72
CA VAL A 467 -15.41 -17.11 -11.65
C VAL A 467 -14.15 -17.76 -12.20
N LYS A 468 -14.25 -18.51 -13.31
CA LYS A 468 -13.09 -19.12 -13.96
C LYS A 468 -12.10 -18.05 -14.44
N ASN A 469 -12.57 -17.04 -15.17
CA ASN A 469 -11.74 -15.94 -15.67
C ASN A 469 -10.99 -15.24 -14.53
N ALA A 470 -11.70 -14.93 -13.45
CA ALA A 470 -11.11 -14.34 -12.24
C ALA A 470 -9.99 -15.21 -11.65
N MET A 471 -10.24 -16.51 -11.43
CA MET A 471 -9.26 -17.41 -10.80
C MET A 471 -8.04 -17.72 -11.67
N GLU A 472 -8.15 -17.59 -13.00
CA GLU A 472 -7.05 -17.79 -13.96
C GLU A 472 -6.12 -16.58 -14.08
N THR A 473 -6.52 -15.42 -13.57
CA THR A 473 -5.71 -14.19 -13.63
C THR A 473 -4.50 -14.25 -12.67
N ASP A 474 -3.30 -13.92 -13.17
CA ASP A 474 -2.04 -13.97 -12.40
C ASP A 474 -1.58 -12.56 -11.98
N PHE A 475 -1.84 -12.20 -10.72
CA PHE A 475 -1.30 -11.00 -10.07
C PHE A 475 -0.06 -11.29 -9.21
N SER A 476 0.67 -12.39 -9.43
CA SER A 476 1.86 -12.67 -8.63
C SER A 476 2.97 -11.64 -8.82
N TRP A 477 3.80 -11.45 -7.79
CA TRP A 477 4.97 -10.56 -7.79
C TRP A 477 5.98 -10.78 -8.92
N ARG A 478 5.89 -11.88 -9.67
CA ARG A 478 6.74 -12.16 -10.83
C ARG A 478 6.64 -11.06 -11.90
N ARG A 479 5.44 -10.52 -12.14
CA ARG A 479 5.23 -9.45 -13.13
C ARG A 479 5.69 -8.11 -12.57
N SER A 480 5.18 -7.73 -11.40
CA SER A 480 5.47 -6.44 -10.75
C SER A 480 6.95 -6.20 -10.51
N ALA A 481 7.69 -7.19 -10.01
CA ALA A 481 9.13 -7.04 -9.73
C ALA A 481 9.95 -6.74 -10.98
N ARG A 482 9.53 -7.17 -12.18
CA ARG A 482 10.19 -6.80 -13.43
C ARG A 482 9.99 -5.32 -13.75
N GLY A 483 8.80 -4.78 -13.50
CA GLY A 483 8.52 -3.34 -13.63
C GLY A 483 9.47 -2.51 -12.78
N TYR A 484 9.62 -2.86 -11.50
CA TYR A 484 10.58 -2.21 -10.60
C TYR A 484 12.03 -2.29 -11.09
N VAL A 485 12.47 -3.43 -11.65
CA VAL A 485 13.83 -3.55 -12.22
C VAL A 485 14.05 -2.61 -13.41
N GLU A 486 13.04 -2.37 -14.25
CA GLU A 486 13.13 -1.38 -15.31
C GLU A 486 13.19 0.05 -14.75
N LEU A 487 12.47 0.35 -13.67
CA LEU A 487 12.57 1.64 -12.98
C LEU A 487 13.94 1.85 -12.33
N TYR A 488 14.55 0.82 -11.75
CA TYR A 488 15.92 0.91 -11.22
C TYR A 488 16.94 1.24 -12.32
N LYS A 489 16.80 0.64 -13.51
CA LYS A 489 17.64 1.02 -14.67
C LYS A 489 17.48 2.50 -15.03
N LYS A 490 16.23 2.99 -15.09
CA LYS A 490 15.93 4.40 -15.38
C LYS A 490 16.54 5.33 -14.33
N ALA A 491 16.37 5.03 -13.03
CA ALA A 491 16.89 5.83 -11.94
C ALA A 491 18.42 5.97 -12.01
N VAL A 492 19.15 4.87 -12.23
CA VAL A 492 20.61 4.92 -12.40
C VAL A 492 21.01 5.73 -13.64
N SER A 493 20.29 5.56 -14.76
CA SER A 493 20.59 6.28 -15.99
C SER A 493 20.33 7.79 -15.88
N LYS A 494 19.27 8.20 -15.18
CA LYS A 494 18.97 9.62 -14.97
C LYS A 494 19.95 10.29 -14.02
N LYS A 495 20.47 9.58 -13.02
CA LYS A 495 21.52 10.15 -12.17
C LYS A 495 22.81 10.46 -12.93
N THR A 496 23.11 9.73 -14.00
CA THR A 496 24.25 10.05 -14.86
C THR A 496 24.04 11.31 -15.73
N SER A 497 22.82 11.87 -15.77
CA SER A 497 22.51 13.19 -16.35
C SER A 497 22.41 14.27 -15.26
N ALA A 498 22.84 15.49 -15.58
CA ALA A 498 23.01 16.60 -14.63
C ALA A 498 21.78 16.85 -13.71
N PRO A 499 21.98 17.30 -12.45
CA PRO A 499 20.90 17.47 -11.49
C PRO A 499 19.88 18.52 -11.92
N PHE A 500 18.61 18.24 -11.60
CA PHE A 500 17.46 19.14 -11.74
C PHE A 500 17.70 20.38 -10.86
N THR A 501 18.33 21.40 -11.42
CA THR A 501 18.94 22.51 -10.65
C THR A 501 17.99 23.69 -10.46
N ASN A 502 16.81 23.68 -11.08
CA ASN A 502 15.93 24.85 -11.15
C ASN A 502 14.43 24.47 -11.08
N TRP A 503 13.98 24.04 -9.89
CA TRP A 503 12.57 23.73 -9.61
C TRP A 503 11.60 24.88 -9.95
N VAL A 504 12.01 26.12 -9.69
CA VAL A 504 11.19 27.32 -9.94
C VAL A 504 10.93 27.55 -11.43
N TYR A 505 11.94 27.35 -12.29
CA TYR A 505 11.79 27.56 -13.74
C TYR A 505 10.92 26.48 -14.38
N SER A 506 11.01 25.23 -13.90
CA SER A 506 10.18 24.13 -14.41
C SER A 506 8.69 24.32 -14.16
N MET A 507 8.27 25.01 -13.09
CA MET A 507 6.85 25.27 -12.84
C MET A 507 6.29 26.44 -13.68
N ALA A 508 7.14 27.39 -14.10
CA ALA A 508 6.72 28.52 -14.93
C ALA A 508 6.39 28.10 -16.37
N ASP A 509 7.04 27.06 -16.89
CA ASP A 509 6.81 26.56 -18.26
C ASP A 509 5.55 25.69 -18.40
N HIS A 510 4.95 25.25 -17.28
CA HIS A 510 3.76 24.37 -17.29
C HIS A 510 2.45 25.08 -16.90
N THR A 511 2.49 26.38 -16.65
CA THR A 511 1.32 27.24 -16.38
C THR A 511 0.91 28.10 -17.58
N ALA A 512 1.53 27.90 -18.75
CA ALA A 512 1.19 28.57 -20.01
C ALA A 512 0.24 27.75 -20.90
#